data_AF-A0A0B5HH68-F1
#
_entry.id   AF-A0A0B5HH68-F1
#
_cell.length_a   1.000
_cell.length_b   1.000
_cell.length_c   1.000
_cell.angle_alpha   90.00
_cell.angle_beta   90.00
_cell.angle_gamma   90.00
#
_symmetry.space_group_name_H-M   'P 1'
#
loop_
_entity.id
_entity.type
_entity.pdbx_description
1 polymer ?
#
loop_
_entity_poly.entity_id
_entity_poly.type
_entity_poly.pdbx_seq_one_letter_code
_entity_poly.pdbx_strand_id
1 'polypeptide(L)'
;MRYATDFLRNSEQHAKFFMFPEVFFDWVFTKQGAKKWFSKQILYEIIKGKVRRPHSTFVSFRPRKELVRKPTRNDYAVNALADKIKREGSVFLKPTGMMASEGWGIARIQKNGNTLVITVSEDTAFKSLAETLPLGSFRVAGDKKIEILLSRERSIQRVLGEISSARFAYRHIAEREIRMPLYEGRKWEIRTIVQSPERKPTVVGHFAKVGGDNIAANVALGGREEEASRVISGIYKTLYPHKTKAGIGVLASEFFRRANAEAEKAMGAINSHIQRMAEKYITGLPKSEFYAREAAVDITGELNPQTGKIEPVVGEVQYPIFGGAETGLKKFDPVGYRRYKENRKGMVAQGKEVLMHAFGL
;
A
#
# COMPACT_ATOMS: atom_id res chain seq x y z
N MET A 1 -29.63 -15.26 1.19
CA MET A 1 -29.42 -16.53 1.91
C MET A 1 -28.78 -17.63 1.06
N ARG A 2 -29.31 -18.02 -0.11
CA ARG A 2 -28.69 -19.09 -0.96
C ARG A 2 -27.17 -18.95 -1.15
N TYR A 3 -26.67 -17.76 -1.54
CA TYR A 3 -25.24 -17.52 -1.70
C TYR A 3 -24.39 -17.75 -0.44
N ALA A 4 -24.92 -17.54 0.76
CA ALA A 4 -24.19 -17.73 2.00
C ALA A 4 -24.09 -19.21 2.38
N THR A 5 -25.21 -19.94 2.22
CA THR A 5 -25.28 -21.38 2.49
C THR A 5 -24.45 -22.19 1.49
N ASP A 6 -24.50 -21.83 0.20
CA ASP A 6 -23.66 -22.46 -0.84
C ASP A 6 -22.17 -22.15 -0.65
N PHE A 7 -21.85 -20.95 -0.16
CA PHE A 7 -20.47 -20.54 0.13
C PHE A 7 -19.88 -21.30 1.33
N LEU A 8 -20.64 -21.46 2.42
CA LEU A 8 -20.21 -22.22 3.60
C LEU A 8 -20.02 -23.71 3.27
N ARG A 9 -20.87 -24.27 2.39
CA ARG A 9 -20.83 -25.69 1.97
C ARG A 9 -19.70 -26.02 0.99
N ASN A 10 -19.32 -25.11 0.10
CA ASN A 10 -18.26 -25.33 -0.90
C ASN A 10 -16.88 -24.78 -0.48
N SER A 11 -16.69 -24.55 0.83
CA SER A 11 -15.68 -23.62 1.33
C SER A 11 -14.24 -24.13 1.31
N GLU A 12 -13.91 -25.41 1.09
CA GLU A 12 -12.52 -25.88 1.25
C GLU A 12 -11.47 -25.10 0.42
N GLN A 13 -11.82 -24.63 -0.79
CA GLN A 13 -10.92 -23.80 -1.62
C GLN A 13 -10.94 -22.30 -1.28
N HIS A 14 -12.02 -21.78 -0.68
CA HIS A 14 -12.15 -20.35 -0.31
C HIS A 14 -11.98 -20.10 1.21
N ALA A 15 -11.89 -21.15 2.03
CA ALA A 15 -12.01 -21.14 3.49
C ALA A 15 -10.86 -20.43 4.22
N LYS A 16 -9.76 -20.04 3.58
CA LYS A 16 -8.65 -19.43 4.35
C LYS A 16 -8.89 -17.96 4.73
N PHE A 17 -9.77 -17.24 4.03
CA PHE A 17 -9.94 -15.78 4.21
C PHE A 17 -11.38 -15.36 4.58
N PHE A 18 -12.38 -16.11 4.13
CA PHE A 18 -13.79 -15.80 4.39
C PHE A 18 -14.31 -16.34 5.73
N MET A 19 -13.41 -16.80 6.60
CA MET A 19 -13.74 -17.22 7.98
C MET A 19 -13.92 -16.04 8.92
N PHE A 20 -13.59 -14.84 8.44
CA PHE A 20 -13.73 -13.61 9.20
C PHE A 20 -15.01 -12.90 8.77
N PRO A 21 -15.99 -12.72 9.70
CA PRO A 21 -17.27 -12.09 9.43
C PRO A 21 -17.17 -10.84 8.57
N GLU A 22 -16.27 -9.93 8.91
CA GLU A 22 -16.14 -8.65 8.23
C GLU A 22 -15.72 -8.77 6.77
N VAL A 23 -14.88 -9.77 6.42
CA VAL A 23 -14.47 -10.06 5.04
C VAL A 23 -15.60 -10.73 4.28
N PHE A 24 -16.31 -11.65 4.94
CA PHE A 24 -17.47 -12.31 4.37
C PHE A 24 -18.59 -11.30 4.03
N PHE A 25 -18.95 -10.43 4.96
CA PHE A 25 -20.01 -9.45 4.73
C PHE A 25 -19.62 -8.40 3.68
N ASP A 26 -18.37 -7.91 3.66
CA ASP A 26 -17.89 -7.05 2.57
C ASP A 26 -18.09 -7.72 1.19
N TRP A 27 -17.74 -8.99 1.08
CA TRP A 27 -17.94 -9.75 -0.15
C TRP A 27 -19.42 -9.90 -0.52
N VAL A 28 -20.27 -10.29 0.42
CA VAL A 28 -21.72 -10.44 0.19
C VAL A 28 -22.33 -9.13 -0.30
N PHE A 29 -22.09 -8.02 0.40
CA PHE A 29 -22.63 -6.71 0.02
C PHE A 29 -22.10 -6.25 -1.33
N THR A 30 -20.82 -6.50 -1.62
CA THR A 30 -20.23 -6.19 -2.92
C THR A 30 -20.91 -6.98 -4.05
N LYS A 31 -21.22 -8.27 -3.83
CA LYS A 31 -21.94 -9.10 -4.82
C LYS A 31 -23.38 -8.62 -5.06
N GLN A 32 -23.97 -7.94 -4.08
CA GLN A 32 -25.29 -7.32 -4.19
C GLN A 32 -25.24 -5.88 -4.78
N GLY A 33 -24.08 -5.44 -5.27
CA GLY A 33 -23.92 -4.13 -5.90
C GLY A 33 -23.60 -2.99 -4.94
N ALA A 34 -23.43 -3.26 -3.65
CA ALA A 34 -22.95 -2.25 -2.71
C ALA A 34 -21.49 -1.89 -2.97
N LYS A 35 -21.08 -0.71 -2.50
CA LYS A 35 -19.66 -0.32 -2.54
C LYS A 35 -18.87 -1.22 -1.57
N LYS A 36 -17.72 -1.72 -2.04
CA LYS A 36 -16.73 -2.41 -1.20
C LYS A 36 -16.45 -1.61 0.06
N TRP A 37 -16.31 -2.28 1.19
CA TRP A 37 -15.87 -1.76 2.47
C TRP A 37 -14.36 -1.66 2.51
N PHE A 38 -13.67 -2.55 1.79
CA PHE A 38 -12.21 -2.57 1.71
C PHE A 38 -11.75 -2.46 0.26
N SER A 39 -11.11 -1.33 -0.03
CA SER A 39 -10.29 -1.11 -1.22
C SER A 39 -9.10 -0.27 -0.79
N LYS A 40 -8.01 -0.27 -1.57
CA LYS A 40 -6.83 0.55 -1.25
C LYS A 40 -7.21 2.02 -1.01
N GLN A 41 -8.14 2.54 -1.81
CA GLN A 41 -8.69 3.89 -1.64
C GLN A 41 -9.40 4.08 -0.30
N ILE A 42 -10.28 3.15 0.06
CA ILE A 42 -11.05 3.25 1.30
C ILE A 42 -10.14 3.09 2.52
N LEU A 43 -9.23 2.11 2.50
CA LEU A 43 -8.24 1.92 3.57
C LEU A 43 -7.41 3.18 3.78
N TYR A 44 -7.03 3.86 2.71
CA TYR A 44 -6.23 5.07 2.79
C TYR A 44 -7.01 6.26 3.36
N GLU A 45 -8.29 6.40 3.01
CA GLU A 45 -9.16 7.42 3.61
C GLU A 45 -9.49 7.11 5.08
N ILE A 46 -9.65 5.82 5.45
CA ILE A 46 -9.90 5.41 6.85
C ILE A 46 -8.74 5.84 7.77
N ILE A 47 -7.50 5.62 7.33
CA ILE A 47 -6.31 5.89 8.17
C ILE A 47 -5.80 7.33 8.02
N LYS A 48 -6.43 8.15 7.17
CA LYS A 48 -6.03 9.53 6.90
C LYS A 48 -6.10 10.38 8.16
N GLY A 49 -4.99 11.04 8.49
CA GLY A 49 -4.87 11.83 9.72
C GLY A 49 -4.84 11.01 11.02
N LYS A 50 -4.90 9.68 10.94
CA LYS A 50 -4.79 8.77 12.10
C LYS A 50 -3.39 8.18 12.26
N VAL A 51 -2.65 8.08 11.15
CA VAL A 51 -1.26 7.61 11.10
C VAL A 51 -0.40 8.58 10.31
N ARG A 52 0.91 8.53 10.54
CA ARG A 52 1.86 9.28 9.73
C ARG A 52 2.00 8.66 8.35
N ARG A 53 1.46 9.34 7.34
CA ARG A 53 1.57 8.95 5.93
C ARG A 53 1.51 10.18 5.00
N PRO A 54 2.04 10.12 3.78
CA PRO A 54 1.82 11.15 2.77
C PRO A 54 0.34 11.35 2.46
N HIS A 55 -0.04 12.58 2.13
CA HIS A 55 -1.36 12.88 1.63
C HIS A 55 -1.57 12.25 0.24
N SER A 56 -2.56 11.37 0.14
CA SER A 56 -2.95 10.65 -1.07
C SER A 56 -3.97 11.46 -1.89
N THR A 57 -3.70 11.65 -3.17
CA THR A 57 -4.64 12.22 -4.13
C THR A 57 -5.06 11.13 -5.11
N PHE A 58 -6.35 10.80 -5.16
CA PHE A 58 -6.85 9.77 -6.07
C PHE A 58 -7.05 10.35 -7.47
N VAL A 59 -6.35 9.78 -8.45
CA VAL A 59 -6.43 10.20 -9.85
C VAL A 59 -6.93 9.03 -10.70
N SER A 60 -7.86 9.31 -11.61
CA SER A 60 -8.43 8.29 -12.49
C SER A 60 -8.26 8.74 -13.92
N PHE A 61 -7.41 8.02 -14.66
CA PHE A 61 -7.26 8.23 -16.10
C PHE A 61 -8.26 7.33 -16.83
N ARG A 62 -9.00 7.90 -17.78
CA ARG A 62 -9.95 7.16 -18.62
C ARG A 62 -9.32 6.75 -19.94
N PRO A 63 -9.72 5.60 -20.51
CA PRO A 63 -9.25 5.19 -21.83
C PRO A 63 -9.74 6.16 -22.89
N ARG A 64 -8.96 6.31 -23.96
CA ARG A 64 -9.26 7.20 -25.11
C ARG A 64 -10.67 7.01 -25.69
N LYS A 65 -11.19 5.78 -25.72
CA LYS A 65 -12.56 5.46 -26.20
C LYS A 65 -13.67 6.10 -25.33
N GLU A 66 -13.42 6.32 -24.04
CA GLU A 66 -14.37 7.00 -23.13
C GLU A 66 -14.21 8.53 -23.12
N LEU A 67 -13.05 9.05 -23.54
CA LEU A 67 -12.79 10.49 -23.60
C LEU A 67 -13.67 11.21 -24.61
N VAL A 68 -14.07 10.52 -25.69
CA VAL A 68 -15.05 11.02 -26.67
C VAL A 68 -16.39 11.36 -26.00
N ARG A 69 -16.77 10.64 -24.93
CA ARG A 69 -18.04 10.84 -24.22
C ARG A 69 -17.96 11.80 -23.04
N LYS A 70 -16.80 11.90 -22.37
CA LYS A 70 -16.58 12.75 -21.16
C LYS A 70 -15.14 13.28 -21.09
N PRO A 71 -14.76 14.26 -21.93
CA PRO A 71 -13.38 14.73 -22.05
C PRO A 71 -12.83 15.38 -20.77
N THR A 72 -13.66 16.13 -20.04
CA THR A 72 -13.27 16.96 -18.89
C THR A 72 -12.72 16.20 -17.68
N ARG A 73 -12.97 14.89 -17.55
CA ARG A 73 -12.53 14.11 -16.38
C ARG A 73 -11.04 13.81 -16.36
N ASN A 74 -10.39 13.67 -17.52
CA ASN A 74 -8.94 13.52 -17.55
C ASN A 74 -8.25 14.84 -17.21
N ASP A 75 -8.82 15.98 -17.61
CA ASP A 75 -8.26 17.30 -17.31
C ASP A 75 -8.17 17.55 -15.81
N TYR A 76 -9.19 17.18 -15.03
CA TYR A 76 -9.12 17.28 -13.57
C TYR A 76 -8.01 16.41 -12.96
N ALA A 77 -7.87 15.16 -13.42
CA ALA A 77 -6.83 14.24 -12.92
C ALA A 77 -5.43 14.74 -13.29
N VAL A 78 -5.25 15.19 -14.53
CA VAL A 78 -4.01 15.78 -15.05
C VAL A 78 -3.64 17.05 -14.30
N ASN A 79 -4.59 17.96 -14.09
CA ASN A 79 -4.37 19.21 -13.37
C ASN A 79 -4.02 18.94 -11.90
N ALA A 80 -4.77 18.08 -11.21
CA ALA A 80 -4.48 17.72 -9.83
C ALA A 80 -3.08 17.10 -9.66
N LEU A 81 -2.67 16.22 -10.59
CA LEU A 81 -1.34 15.64 -10.59
C LEU A 81 -0.25 16.68 -10.91
N ALA A 82 -0.46 17.51 -11.92
CA ALA A 82 0.46 18.58 -12.30
C ALA A 82 0.69 19.57 -11.16
N ASP A 83 -0.38 19.99 -10.47
CA ASP A 83 -0.29 20.92 -9.34
C ASP A 83 0.42 20.28 -8.15
N LYS A 84 0.18 18.99 -7.90
CA LYS A 84 0.93 18.23 -6.89
C LYS A 84 2.42 18.16 -7.26
N ILE A 85 2.78 17.89 -8.51
CA ILE A 85 4.20 17.87 -8.96
C ILE A 85 4.83 19.25 -8.81
N LYS A 86 4.12 20.33 -9.18
CA LYS A 86 4.61 21.71 -9.02
C LYS A 86 4.87 22.07 -7.56
N ARG A 87 4.00 21.63 -6.64
CA ARG A 87 4.13 21.92 -5.20
C ARG A 87 5.17 21.05 -4.50
N GLU A 88 5.17 19.74 -4.78
CA GLU A 88 5.99 18.76 -4.06
C GLU A 88 7.35 18.47 -4.74
N GLY A 89 7.52 18.90 -5.99
CA GLY A 89 8.70 18.61 -6.84
C GLY A 89 8.76 17.17 -7.37
N SER A 90 8.30 16.19 -6.59
CA SER A 90 8.29 14.76 -6.91
C SER A 90 7.02 14.08 -6.38
N VAL A 91 6.40 13.25 -7.21
CA VAL A 91 5.18 12.50 -6.89
C VAL A 91 5.37 11.03 -7.27
N PHE A 92 4.97 10.13 -6.37
CA PHE A 92 4.79 8.72 -6.67
C PHE A 92 3.35 8.45 -7.08
N LEU A 93 3.19 7.80 -8.23
CA LEU A 93 1.95 7.16 -8.64
C LEU A 93 2.02 5.68 -8.30
N LYS A 94 1.00 5.19 -7.60
CA LYS A 94 0.81 3.78 -7.26
C LYS A 94 -0.53 3.31 -7.79
N PRO A 95 -0.65 2.08 -8.35
CA PRO A 95 -1.94 1.55 -8.75
C PRO A 95 -2.86 1.36 -7.53
N THR A 96 -4.16 1.57 -7.73
CA THR A 96 -5.18 1.29 -6.69
C THR A 96 -5.59 -0.18 -6.62
N GLY A 97 -5.28 -0.95 -7.66
CA GLY A 97 -5.55 -2.38 -7.72
C GLY A 97 -4.59 -3.21 -6.86
N MET A 98 -4.69 -4.52 -7.01
CA MET A 98 -3.99 -5.47 -6.13
C MET A 98 -2.56 -5.75 -6.61
N MET A 99 -2.28 -5.58 -7.91
CA MET A 99 -0.95 -5.83 -8.46
C MET A 99 -0.18 -4.52 -8.62
N ALA A 100 1.10 -4.54 -8.24
CA ALA A 100 2.01 -3.41 -8.43
C ALA A 100 2.30 -3.11 -9.92
N SER A 101 1.92 -4.03 -10.81
CA SER A 101 2.10 -3.98 -12.28
C SER A 101 0.92 -3.44 -13.06
N GLU A 102 -0.19 -3.07 -12.40
CA GLU A 102 -1.33 -2.50 -13.09
C GLU A 102 -1.04 -1.09 -13.61
N GLY A 103 -1.46 -0.80 -14.85
CA GLY A 103 -1.33 0.53 -15.44
C GLY A 103 0.12 0.94 -15.69
N TRP A 104 0.58 2.03 -15.05
CA TRP A 104 1.98 2.47 -15.12
C TRP A 104 2.89 1.73 -14.13
N GLY A 105 2.32 0.77 -13.40
CA GLY A 105 2.94 0.23 -12.20
C GLY A 105 3.23 1.32 -11.18
N ILE A 106 4.33 1.16 -10.43
CA ILE A 106 4.81 2.20 -9.54
C ILE A 106 5.70 3.16 -10.34
N ALA A 107 5.28 4.43 -10.42
CA ALA A 107 6.01 5.47 -11.15
C ALA A 107 6.39 6.63 -10.24
N ARG A 108 7.59 7.18 -10.42
CA ARG A 108 8.01 8.47 -9.89
C ARG A 108 7.97 9.50 -11.00
N ILE A 109 7.30 10.62 -10.77
CA ILE A 109 7.27 11.77 -11.67
C ILE A 109 7.86 12.96 -10.93
N GLN A 110 8.96 13.48 -11.44
CA GLN A 110 9.71 14.56 -10.82
C GLN A 110 9.91 15.71 -11.80
N LYS A 111 9.77 16.94 -11.33
CA LYS A 111 10.20 18.13 -12.07
C LYS A 111 11.63 18.48 -11.66
N ASN A 112 12.54 18.52 -12.63
CA ASN A 112 13.91 18.98 -12.45
C ASN A 112 14.19 20.15 -13.40
N GLY A 113 14.15 21.38 -12.90
CA GLY A 113 14.22 22.58 -13.73
C GLY A 113 13.12 22.59 -14.79
N ASN A 114 13.52 22.63 -16.07
CA ASN A 114 12.63 22.56 -17.23
C ASN A 114 12.44 21.14 -17.75
N THR A 115 12.78 20.11 -16.98
CA THR A 115 12.63 18.71 -17.42
C THR A 115 11.64 17.99 -16.51
N LEU A 116 10.71 17.24 -17.10
CA LEU A 116 9.90 16.25 -16.39
C LEU A 116 10.59 14.88 -16.52
N VAL A 117 10.90 14.28 -15.38
CA VAL A 117 11.55 12.97 -15.29
C VAL A 117 10.50 11.96 -14.83
N ILE A 118 10.30 10.91 -15.60
CA ILE A 118 9.43 9.80 -15.26
C ILE A 118 10.30 8.55 -15.10
N THR A 119 10.26 7.93 -13.93
CA THR A 119 10.90 6.64 -13.68
C THR A 119 9.82 5.63 -13.31
N VAL A 120 9.79 4.47 -13.95
CA VAL A 120 8.82 3.41 -13.66
C VAL A 120 9.52 2.16 -13.15
N SER A 121 8.82 1.34 -12.38
CA SER A 121 9.39 0.12 -11.79
C SER A 121 9.47 -1.06 -12.76
N GLU A 122 8.71 -1.04 -13.86
CA GLU A 122 8.54 -2.18 -14.78
C GLU A 122 8.96 -1.91 -16.22
N ASP A 123 9.54 -2.92 -16.86
CA ASP A 123 10.00 -2.85 -18.25
C ASP A 123 8.84 -2.72 -19.25
N THR A 124 7.73 -3.39 -18.99
CA THR A 124 6.51 -3.32 -19.81
C THR A 124 5.89 -1.93 -19.74
N ALA A 125 5.77 -1.35 -18.54
CA ALA A 125 5.31 0.01 -18.33
C ALA A 125 6.25 1.02 -19.02
N PHE A 126 7.56 0.81 -18.92
CA PHE A 126 8.57 1.66 -19.57
C PHE A 126 8.44 1.64 -21.09
N LYS A 127 8.39 0.44 -21.71
CA LYS A 127 8.23 0.29 -23.16
C LYS A 127 6.95 0.96 -23.65
N SER A 128 5.83 0.72 -22.98
CA SER A 128 4.54 1.32 -23.34
C SER A 128 4.53 2.84 -23.17
N LEU A 129 5.23 3.38 -22.16
CA LEU A 129 5.41 4.83 -22.00
C LEU A 129 6.27 5.42 -23.14
N ALA A 130 7.36 4.76 -23.51
CA ALA A 130 8.23 5.19 -24.61
C ALA A 130 7.53 5.16 -25.97
N GLU A 131 6.71 4.14 -26.24
CA GLU A 131 5.90 4.02 -27.46
C GLU A 131 4.77 5.07 -27.56
N THR A 132 4.32 5.58 -26.41
CA THR A 132 3.24 6.57 -26.33
C THR A 132 3.69 7.98 -26.68
N LEU A 133 4.92 8.33 -26.30
CA LEU A 133 5.44 9.68 -26.44
C LEU A 133 5.88 9.94 -27.89
N PRO A 134 5.56 11.10 -28.49
CA PRO A 134 5.99 11.42 -29.84
C PRO A 134 7.51 11.32 -30.02
N LEU A 135 7.98 10.87 -31.19
CA LEU A 135 9.41 10.82 -31.49
C LEU A 135 10.05 12.21 -31.33
N GLY A 136 11.23 12.25 -30.70
CA GLY A 136 11.94 13.50 -30.39
C GLY A 136 11.35 14.31 -29.23
N SER A 137 10.26 13.86 -28.59
CA SER A 137 9.68 14.55 -27.44
C SER A 137 10.35 14.20 -26.10
N PHE A 138 11.21 13.19 -26.08
CA PHE A 138 11.82 12.66 -24.86
C PHE A 138 13.19 12.05 -25.12
N ARG A 139 13.95 11.87 -24.04
CA ARG A 139 15.22 11.14 -23.99
C ARG A 139 15.10 9.98 -23.01
N VAL A 140 15.55 8.79 -23.40
CA VAL A 140 15.79 7.69 -22.46
C VAL A 140 17.09 7.97 -21.70
N ALA A 141 17.01 8.07 -20.37
CA ALA A 141 18.11 8.53 -19.52
C ALA A 141 18.61 7.45 -18.54
N GLY A 142 18.65 6.20 -19.02
CA GLY A 142 19.00 5.00 -18.24
C GLY A 142 17.84 4.01 -18.16
N ASP A 143 18.02 2.95 -17.36
CA ASP A 143 17.02 1.89 -17.21
C ASP A 143 15.71 2.44 -16.64
N LYS A 144 14.62 2.24 -17.38
CA LYS A 144 13.25 2.59 -17.00
C LYS A 144 13.00 4.08 -16.70
N LYS A 145 13.85 4.97 -17.24
CA LYS A 145 13.80 6.41 -17.00
C LYS A 145 13.64 7.20 -18.30
N ILE A 146 12.63 8.06 -18.34
CA ILE A 146 12.33 8.98 -19.44
C ILE A 146 12.45 10.42 -18.96
N GLU A 147 13.10 11.26 -19.76
CA GLU A 147 13.25 12.70 -19.54
C GLU A 147 12.57 13.46 -20.67
N ILE A 148 11.71 14.42 -20.31
CA ILE A 148 10.88 15.19 -21.24
C ILE A 148 11.15 16.66 -21.00
N LEU A 149 11.68 17.35 -22.01
CA LEU A 149 11.90 18.79 -21.93
C LEU A 149 10.57 19.54 -21.97
N LEU A 150 10.35 20.38 -20.98
CA LEU A 150 9.22 21.31 -20.90
C LEU A 150 9.57 22.59 -21.66
N SER A 151 8.58 23.14 -22.36
CA SER A 151 8.71 24.38 -23.12
C SER A 151 7.44 25.23 -22.95
N ARG A 152 7.41 26.43 -23.54
CA ARG A 152 6.19 27.27 -23.56
C ARG A 152 4.98 26.52 -24.12
N GLU A 153 5.20 25.64 -25.10
CA GLU A 153 4.15 24.88 -25.77
C GLU A 153 3.91 23.49 -25.14
N ARG A 154 4.85 23.02 -24.31
CA ARG A 154 4.82 21.69 -23.67
C ARG A 154 4.91 21.84 -22.15
N SER A 155 3.77 22.14 -21.54
CA SER A 155 3.60 22.19 -20.08
C SER A 155 3.51 20.79 -19.45
N ILE A 156 3.65 20.71 -18.13
CA ILE A 156 3.47 19.45 -17.37
C ILE A 156 2.09 18.85 -17.67
N GLN A 157 1.05 19.69 -17.67
CA GLN A 157 -0.32 19.30 -18.00
C GLN A 157 -0.40 18.62 -19.36
N ARG A 158 0.20 19.23 -20.39
CA ARG A 158 0.18 18.68 -21.75
C ARG A 158 0.87 17.32 -21.82
N VAL A 159 2.05 17.20 -21.22
CA VAL A 159 2.80 15.93 -21.17
C VAL A 159 1.99 14.86 -20.44
N LEU A 160 1.44 15.17 -19.26
CA LEU A 160 0.59 14.24 -18.50
C LEU A 160 -0.69 13.86 -19.27
N GLY A 161 -1.27 14.78 -20.03
CA GLY A 161 -2.40 14.53 -20.92
C GLY A 161 -2.06 13.53 -22.03
N GLU A 162 -0.92 13.72 -22.70
CA GLU A 162 -0.41 12.82 -23.74
C GLU A 162 -0.25 11.39 -23.19
N ILE A 163 0.46 11.22 -22.08
CA ILE A 163 0.74 9.89 -21.51
C ILE A 163 -0.47 9.23 -20.85
N SER A 164 -1.42 10.01 -20.32
CA SER A 164 -2.65 9.46 -19.72
C SER A 164 -3.67 8.99 -20.76
N SER A 165 -3.57 9.48 -21.99
CA SER A 165 -4.48 9.13 -23.09
C SER A 165 -4.16 7.79 -23.77
N ALA A 166 -2.92 7.32 -23.65
CA ALA A 166 -2.48 6.05 -24.23
C ALA A 166 -2.71 4.91 -23.26
N ARG A 167 -3.57 3.95 -23.63
CA ARG A 167 -3.72 2.59 -23.06
C ARG A 167 -3.86 2.38 -21.53
N PHE A 168 -3.74 3.41 -20.69
CA PHE A 168 -3.65 3.27 -19.25
C PHE A 168 -4.90 3.81 -18.54
N ALA A 169 -6.02 3.13 -18.79
CA ALA A 169 -7.28 3.34 -18.09
C ALA A 169 -7.22 2.81 -16.64
N TYR A 170 -6.47 3.49 -15.77
CA TYR A 170 -6.24 3.00 -14.42
C TYR A 170 -6.39 4.10 -13.38
N ARG A 171 -6.86 3.67 -12.21
CA ARG A 171 -6.98 4.49 -11.01
C ARG A 171 -5.68 4.40 -10.23
N HIS A 172 -5.10 5.54 -9.94
CA HIS A 172 -3.85 5.66 -9.22
C HIS A 172 -4.01 6.51 -7.97
N ILE A 173 -3.05 6.32 -7.08
CA ILE A 173 -2.85 7.12 -5.88
C ILE A 173 -1.58 7.94 -6.12
N ALA A 174 -1.73 9.25 -6.07
CA ALA A 174 -0.63 10.20 -6.17
C ALA A 174 -0.23 10.68 -4.77
N GLU A 175 1.01 10.40 -4.37
CA GLU A 175 1.59 10.75 -3.08
C GLU A 175 2.89 11.52 -3.27
N ARG A 176 3.23 12.42 -2.35
CA ARG A 176 4.60 12.98 -2.35
C ARG A 176 5.61 11.85 -2.13
N GLU A 177 6.81 12.02 -2.64
CA GLU A 177 7.92 11.11 -2.31
C GLU A 177 8.19 11.13 -0.80
N ILE A 178 8.35 9.93 -0.22
CA ILE A 178 8.85 9.75 1.14
C ILE A 178 10.37 9.79 1.04
N ARG A 179 11.01 10.72 1.75
CA ARG A 179 12.48 10.88 1.73
C ARG A 179 13.12 9.83 2.63
N MET A 180 13.09 8.59 2.16
CA MET A 180 13.64 7.44 2.90
C MET A 180 15.13 7.29 2.64
N PRO A 181 15.95 7.03 3.68
CA PRO A 181 17.31 6.59 3.48
C PRO A 181 17.30 5.21 2.79
N LEU A 182 18.23 4.98 1.86
CA LEU A 182 18.31 3.72 1.13
C LEU A 182 19.11 2.68 1.93
N TYR A 183 18.72 1.41 1.82
CA TYR A 183 19.49 0.28 2.32
C TYR A 183 20.20 -0.38 1.13
N GLU A 184 21.53 -0.34 1.11
CA GLU A 184 22.33 -0.85 -0.02
C GLU A 184 21.89 -0.25 -1.38
N GLY A 185 21.54 1.03 -1.41
CA GLY A 185 21.05 1.72 -2.61
C GLY A 185 19.62 1.38 -3.02
N ARG A 186 18.89 0.60 -2.22
CA ARG A 186 17.51 0.13 -2.51
C ARG A 186 16.51 0.69 -1.52
N LYS A 187 15.26 0.80 -1.97
CA LYS A 187 14.14 1.14 -1.07
C LYS A 187 13.76 -0.05 -0.21
N TRP A 188 13.16 0.24 0.94
CA TRP A 188 12.77 -0.77 1.91
C TRP A 188 11.48 -0.40 2.63
N GLU A 189 10.78 -1.43 3.07
CA GLU A 189 9.59 -1.35 3.92
C GLU A 189 9.63 -2.50 4.91
N ILE A 190 9.22 -2.26 6.15
CA ILE A 190 8.95 -3.29 7.14
C ILE A 190 7.48 -3.68 7.03
N ARG A 191 7.22 -4.92 6.61
CA ARG A 191 5.89 -5.50 6.66
C ARG A 191 5.59 -5.91 8.10
N THR A 192 4.73 -5.15 8.75
CA THR A 192 4.27 -5.39 10.12
C THR A 192 2.93 -6.10 10.11
N ILE A 193 2.86 -7.28 10.73
CA ILE A 193 1.63 -8.06 10.84
C ILE A 193 0.95 -7.73 12.17
N VAL A 194 -0.29 -7.26 12.08
CA VAL A 194 -1.11 -6.87 13.23
C VAL A 194 -2.28 -7.84 13.32
N GLN A 195 -2.53 -8.37 14.52
CA GLN A 195 -3.69 -9.22 14.81
C GLN A 195 -4.47 -8.67 16.00
N SER A 196 -5.75 -9.06 16.11
CA SER A 196 -6.64 -8.63 17.19
C SER A 196 -7.25 -9.83 17.94
N PRO A 197 -6.45 -10.74 18.57
CA PRO A 197 -6.97 -11.97 19.20
C PRO A 197 -8.02 -11.71 20.30
N GLU A 198 -8.03 -10.52 20.89
CA GLU A 198 -9.02 -10.06 21.88
C GLU A 198 -9.60 -8.71 21.49
N ARG A 199 -9.83 -8.48 20.19
CA ARG A 199 -10.29 -7.19 19.62
C ARG A 199 -9.33 -6.01 19.81
N LYS A 200 -8.18 -6.23 20.45
CA LYS A 200 -7.10 -5.25 20.63
C LYS A 200 -6.01 -5.46 19.57
N PRO A 201 -5.78 -4.48 18.68
CA PRO A 201 -4.69 -4.54 17.72
C PRO A 201 -3.34 -4.73 18.41
N THR A 202 -2.61 -5.76 18.01
CA THR A 202 -1.28 -6.07 18.54
C THR A 202 -0.38 -6.52 17.40
N VAL A 203 0.83 -5.96 17.34
CA VAL A 203 1.85 -6.45 16.40
C VAL A 203 2.32 -7.84 16.81
N VAL A 204 2.21 -8.81 15.91
CA VAL A 204 2.60 -10.20 16.18
C VAL A 204 3.90 -10.60 15.49
N GLY A 205 4.32 -9.87 14.47
CA GLY A 205 5.60 -10.10 13.81
C GLY A 205 5.88 -9.10 12.72
N HIS A 206 7.13 -9.11 12.23
CA HIS A 206 7.55 -8.24 11.15
C HIS A 206 8.70 -8.83 10.34
N PHE A 207 8.80 -8.44 9.07
CA PHE A 207 9.96 -8.70 8.23
C PHE A 207 10.18 -7.54 7.25
N ALA A 208 11.39 -7.39 6.72
CA ALA A 208 11.67 -6.36 5.73
C ALA A 208 11.41 -6.88 4.31
N LYS A 209 10.92 -5.98 3.46
CA LYS A 209 10.95 -6.08 2.01
C LYS A 209 11.97 -5.07 1.50
N VAL A 210 12.97 -5.53 0.78
CA VAL A 210 14.00 -4.70 0.14
C VAL A 210 13.79 -4.76 -1.36
N GLY A 211 13.71 -3.59 -2.00
CA GLY A 211 13.45 -3.47 -3.43
C GLY A 211 14.56 -4.05 -4.32
N GLY A 212 14.20 -4.30 -5.58
CA GLY A 212 15.20 -4.54 -6.64
C GLY A 212 15.98 -3.27 -6.98
N ASP A 213 15.37 -2.10 -6.74
CA ASP A 213 15.87 -0.78 -7.11
C ASP A 213 15.57 0.29 -6.03
N ASN A 214 15.80 1.56 -6.38
CA ASN A 214 15.50 2.72 -5.54
C ASN A 214 14.10 3.34 -5.79
N ILE A 215 13.22 2.65 -6.51
CA ILE A 215 11.89 3.14 -6.89
C ILE A 215 10.81 2.46 -6.06
N ALA A 216 10.86 1.14 -5.90
CA ALA A 216 9.85 0.36 -5.19
C ALA A 216 10.43 -0.72 -4.26
N ALA A 217 9.91 -0.84 -3.05
CA ALA A 217 10.29 -1.87 -2.08
C ALA A 217 9.55 -3.21 -2.27
N ASN A 218 9.05 -3.50 -3.48
CA ASN A 218 8.20 -4.67 -3.73
C ASN A 218 9.04 -5.89 -4.15
N VAL A 219 8.83 -7.02 -3.46
CA VAL A 219 9.53 -8.29 -3.75
C VAL A 219 9.19 -8.80 -5.16
N ALA A 220 7.96 -8.60 -5.63
CA ALA A 220 7.56 -9.00 -6.98
C ALA A 220 8.30 -8.25 -8.11
N LEU A 221 8.98 -7.14 -7.78
CA LEU A 221 9.72 -6.30 -8.71
C LEU A 221 11.24 -6.52 -8.59
N GLY A 222 11.66 -7.78 -8.41
CA GLY A 222 13.07 -8.16 -8.24
C GLY A 222 13.65 -7.86 -6.86
N GLY A 223 12.78 -7.61 -5.88
CA GLY A 223 13.18 -7.41 -4.49
C GLY A 223 13.42 -8.73 -3.75
N ARG A 224 13.70 -8.61 -2.45
CA ARG A 224 13.91 -9.74 -1.54
C ARG A 224 13.37 -9.43 -0.15
N GLU A 225 13.13 -10.48 0.62
CA GLU A 225 12.77 -10.38 2.03
C GLU A 225 14.02 -10.52 2.90
N GLU A 226 14.05 -9.82 4.03
CA GLU A 226 15.15 -9.83 5.00
C GLU A 226 14.64 -9.70 6.45
N GLU A 227 15.52 -9.98 7.41
CA GLU A 227 15.25 -9.65 8.82
C GLU A 227 15.13 -8.13 8.99
N ALA A 228 14.02 -7.68 9.59
CA ALA A 228 13.77 -6.26 9.75
C ALA A 228 14.86 -5.56 10.57
N SER A 229 15.32 -6.20 11.65
CA SER A 229 16.33 -5.66 12.56
C SER A 229 17.64 -5.36 11.82
N ARG A 230 18.03 -6.24 10.89
CA ARG A 230 19.21 -6.12 10.04
C ARG A 230 19.11 -4.91 9.12
N VAL A 231 17.99 -4.74 8.42
CA VAL A 231 17.76 -3.63 7.49
C VAL A 231 17.82 -2.29 8.23
N ILE A 232 17.04 -2.14 9.30
CA ILE A 232 17.00 -0.89 10.08
C ILE A 232 18.37 -0.56 10.70
N SER A 233 19.05 -1.56 11.27
CA SER A 233 20.39 -1.37 11.82
C SER A 233 21.41 -1.01 10.74
N GLY A 234 21.32 -1.62 9.56
CA GLY A 234 22.18 -1.32 8.41
C GLY A 234 22.04 0.13 7.95
N ILE A 235 20.80 0.61 7.84
CA ILE A 235 20.53 2.01 7.50
C ILE A 235 21.12 2.96 8.53
N TYR A 236 20.90 2.69 9.83
CA TYR A 236 21.45 3.54 10.88
C TYR A 236 22.99 3.50 10.91
N LYS A 237 23.63 2.38 10.58
CA LYS A 237 25.10 2.30 10.44
C LYS A 237 25.59 3.19 9.31
N THR A 238 24.91 3.20 8.17
CA THR A 238 25.26 4.08 7.04
C THR A 238 25.08 5.55 7.38
N LEU A 239 23.98 5.90 8.07
CA LEU A 239 23.72 7.28 8.49
C LEU A 239 24.63 7.75 9.63
N TYR A 240 25.13 6.84 10.47
CA TYR A 240 25.91 7.14 11.66
C TYR A 240 27.12 6.21 11.81
N PRO A 241 28.15 6.35 10.95
CA PRO A 241 29.31 5.44 10.94
C PRO A 241 30.10 5.45 12.26
N HIS A 242 29.98 6.52 13.05
CA HIS A 242 30.69 6.67 14.33
C HIS A 242 29.91 6.12 15.55
N LYS A 243 28.65 5.68 15.38
CA LYS A 243 27.88 5.15 16.51
C LYS A 243 28.27 3.70 16.82
N THR A 244 28.38 3.39 18.10
CA THR A 244 28.63 2.01 18.57
C THR A 244 27.47 1.08 18.21
N LYS A 245 27.75 -0.23 18.17
CA LYS A 245 26.71 -1.26 17.96
C LYS A 245 25.53 -1.13 18.93
N ALA A 246 25.82 -0.85 20.21
CA ALA A 246 24.80 -0.63 21.23
C ALA A 246 23.94 0.62 20.92
N GLY A 247 24.58 1.73 20.52
CA GLY A 247 23.88 2.95 20.13
C GLY A 247 22.97 2.76 18.92
N ILE A 248 23.40 1.99 17.92
CA ILE A 248 22.56 1.59 16.77
C ILE A 248 21.37 0.74 17.22
N GLY A 249 21.59 -0.21 18.15
CA GLY A 249 20.53 -1.05 18.71
C GLY A 249 19.43 -0.26 19.42
N VAL A 250 19.79 0.80 20.13
CA VAL A 250 18.83 1.72 20.77
C VAL A 250 17.98 2.44 19.71
N LEU A 251 18.61 2.99 18.66
CA LEU A 251 17.90 3.68 17.58
C LEU A 251 16.96 2.76 16.80
N ALA A 252 17.41 1.53 16.50
CA ALA A 252 16.58 0.53 15.84
C ALA A 252 15.38 0.14 16.71
N SER A 253 15.60 -0.10 18.01
CA SER A 253 14.53 -0.40 18.97
C SER A 253 13.51 0.74 19.08
N GLU A 254 13.97 1.99 19.14
CA GLU A 254 13.09 3.16 19.14
C GLU A 254 12.24 3.23 17.87
N PHE A 255 12.85 2.97 16.70
CA PHE A 255 12.13 2.91 15.43
C PHE A 255 11.04 1.83 15.45
N PHE A 256 11.37 0.59 15.85
CA PHE A 256 10.39 -0.51 15.91
C PHE A 256 9.24 -0.22 16.87
N ARG A 257 9.53 0.36 18.05
CA ARG A 257 8.48 0.75 19.01
C ARG A 257 7.51 1.75 18.38
N ARG A 258 8.03 2.79 17.70
CA ARG A 258 7.19 3.79 17.03
C ARG A 258 6.45 3.21 15.83
N ALA A 259 7.10 2.34 15.04
CA ALA A 259 6.50 1.66 13.90
C ALA A 259 5.34 0.76 14.34
N ASN A 260 5.51 -0.02 15.41
CA ASN A 260 4.45 -0.87 15.94
C ASN A 260 3.23 -0.04 16.38
N ALA A 261 3.47 1.09 17.05
CA ALA A 261 2.39 2.00 17.43
C ALA A 261 1.62 2.56 16.22
N GLU A 262 2.31 2.90 15.12
CA GLU A 262 1.64 3.35 13.89
C GLU A 262 0.84 2.22 13.21
N ALA A 263 1.35 0.98 13.23
CA ALA A 263 0.63 -0.18 12.71
C ALA A 263 -0.65 -0.48 13.52
N GLU A 264 -0.56 -0.44 14.84
CA GLU A 264 -1.71 -0.65 15.74
C GLU A 264 -2.74 0.46 15.59
N LYS A 265 -2.33 1.72 15.43
CA LYS A 265 -3.24 2.84 15.11
C LYS A 265 -3.95 2.64 13.76
N ALA A 266 -3.25 2.19 12.72
CA ALA A 266 -3.85 1.90 11.42
C ALA A 266 -4.94 0.83 11.54
N MET A 267 -4.64 -0.25 12.26
CA MET A 267 -5.58 -1.34 12.52
C MET A 267 -6.77 -0.88 13.39
N GLY A 268 -6.53 -0.05 14.40
CA GLY A 268 -7.60 0.55 15.23
C GLY A 268 -8.57 1.43 14.42
N ALA A 269 -8.05 2.20 13.46
CA ALA A 269 -8.88 2.97 12.53
C ALA A 269 -9.72 2.06 11.62
N ILE A 270 -9.15 0.95 11.14
CA ILE A 270 -9.88 -0.06 10.37
C ILE A 270 -10.97 -0.72 11.22
N ASN A 271 -10.68 -1.11 12.46
CA ASN A 271 -11.68 -1.66 13.39
C ASN A 271 -12.86 -0.70 13.58
N SER A 272 -12.58 0.58 13.83
CA SER A 272 -13.62 1.61 13.97
C SER A 272 -14.49 1.73 12.72
N HIS A 273 -13.89 1.62 11.54
CA HIS A 273 -14.64 1.61 10.28
C HIS A 273 -15.51 0.37 10.13
N ILE A 274 -14.97 -0.82 10.40
CA ILE A 274 -15.68 -2.10 10.33
C ILE A 274 -16.91 -2.08 11.22
N GLN A 275 -16.74 -1.61 12.45
CA GLN A 275 -17.84 -1.48 13.41
C GLN A 275 -18.95 -0.61 12.81
N ARG A 276 -18.64 0.63 12.38
CA ARG A 276 -19.64 1.52 11.76
C ARG A 276 -20.35 0.89 10.56
N MET A 277 -19.64 0.12 9.74
CA MET A 277 -20.25 -0.57 8.61
C MET A 277 -21.17 -1.70 9.07
N ALA A 278 -20.76 -2.49 10.07
CA ALA A 278 -21.62 -3.48 10.69
C ALA A 278 -22.88 -2.85 11.31
N GLU A 279 -22.75 -1.72 12.02
CA GLU A 279 -23.90 -1.00 12.58
C GLU A 279 -24.92 -0.57 11.52
N LYS A 280 -24.42 -0.20 10.34
CA LYS A 280 -25.26 0.30 9.25
C LYS A 280 -25.96 -0.82 8.48
N TYR A 281 -25.31 -1.97 8.30
CA TYR A 281 -25.76 -2.99 7.34
C TYR A 281 -26.12 -4.34 7.96
N ILE A 282 -25.81 -4.57 9.23
CA ILE A 282 -25.98 -5.87 9.89
C ILE A 282 -26.86 -5.69 11.13
N THR A 283 -28.06 -6.28 11.08
CA THR A 283 -29.03 -6.28 12.18
C THR A 283 -29.01 -7.62 12.92
N GLY A 284 -29.19 -7.61 14.24
CA GLY A 284 -29.38 -8.83 15.03
C GLY A 284 -28.09 -9.54 15.48
N LEU A 285 -26.91 -8.97 15.21
CA LEU A 285 -25.63 -9.48 15.71
C LEU A 285 -24.93 -8.45 16.61
N PRO A 286 -24.19 -8.90 17.65
CA PRO A 286 -23.41 -7.98 18.46
C PRO A 286 -22.33 -7.32 17.60
N LYS A 287 -22.40 -5.99 17.50
CA LYS A 287 -21.48 -5.17 16.70
C LYS A 287 -20.01 -5.35 17.10
N SER A 288 -19.77 -5.69 18.37
CA SER A 288 -18.46 -5.96 18.93
C SER A 288 -17.78 -7.19 18.30
N GLU A 289 -18.52 -8.08 17.63
CA GLU A 289 -17.96 -9.22 16.89
C GLU A 289 -17.32 -8.84 15.55
N PHE A 290 -17.53 -7.60 15.09
CA PHE A 290 -17.03 -7.08 13.83
C PHE A 290 -15.81 -6.17 14.06
N TYR A 291 -14.64 -6.70 13.72
CA TYR A 291 -13.37 -6.00 13.78
C TYR A 291 -12.40 -6.68 12.82
N ALA A 292 -11.34 -6.00 12.39
CA ALA A 292 -10.31 -6.62 11.58
C ALA A 292 -9.51 -7.58 12.47
N ARG A 293 -9.55 -8.86 12.12
CA ARG A 293 -8.79 -9.90 12.84
C ARG A 293 -7.31 -9.87 12.51
N GLU A 294 -6.95 -9.61 11.26
CA GLU A 294 -5.56 -9.50 10.83
C GLU A 294 -5.37 -8.49 9.69
N ALA A 295 -4.30 -7.70 9.74
CA ALA A 295 -3.90 -6.80 8.66
C ALA A 295 -2.37 -6.76 8.52
N ALA A 296 -1.88 -6.42 7.34
CA ALA A 296 -0.48 -6.11 7.12
C ALA A 296 -0.32 -4.61 6.89
N VAL A 297 0.60 -3.99 7.63
CA VAL A 297 0.95 -2.57 7.51
C VAL A 297 2.39 -2.48 7.08
N ASP A 298 2.62 -1.96 5.88
CA ASP A 298 3.97 -1.73 5.36
C ASP A 298 4.45 -0.36 5.83
N ILE A 299 5.50 -0.35 6.66
CA ILE A 299 6.08 0.84 7.28
C ILE A 299 7.47 1.08 6.72
N THR A 300 7.69 2.27 6.18
CA THR A 300 9.02 2.75 5.80
C THR A 300 9.50 3.80 6.80
N GLY A 301 10.64 4.43 6.52
CA GLY A 301 11.21 5.48 7.34
C GLY A 301 11.44 6.75 6.54
N GLU A 302 11.15 7.92 7.12
CA GLU A 302 11.54 9.21 6.56
C GLU A 302 12.61 9.84 7.44
N LEU A 303 13.73 10.26 6.85
CA LEU A 303 14.78 10.94 7.60
C LEU A 303 14.29 12.34 7.98
N ASN A 304 14.19 12.58 9.28
CA ASN A 304 13.90 13.92 9.79
C ASN A 304 15.21 14.72 9.84
N PRO A 305 15.37 15.78 9.01
CA PRO A 305 16.64 16.50 8.91
C PRO A 305 16.97 17.30 10.17
N GLN A 306 15.98 17.65 10.99
CA GLN A 306 16.18 18.43 12.22
C GLN A 306 16.68 17.55 13.37
N THR A 307 16.13 16.34 13.49
CA THR A 307 16.49 15.41 14.58
C THR A 307 17.53 14.38 14.16
N GLY A 308 17.78 14.24 12.86
CA GLY A 308 18.54 13.15 12.25
C GLY A 308 17.86 11.78 12.32
N LYS A 309 16.77 11.62 13.07
CA LYS A 309 16.14 10.32 13.30
C LYS A 309 15.31 9.86 12.10
N ILE A 310 15.19 8.55 11.92
CA ILE A 310 14.26 7.97 10.97
C ILE A 310 12.89 7.88 11.63
N GLU A 311 11.90 8.55 11.06
CA GLU A 311 10.52 8.53 11.56
C GLU A 311 9.70 7.51 10.78
N PRO A 312 8.96 6.60 11.45
CA PRO A 312 8.15 5.60 10.75
C PRO A 312 7.01 6.26 9.99
N VAL A 313 6.81 5.83 8.76
CA VAL A 313 5.76 6.31 7.86
C VAL A 313 5.01 5.11 7.29
N VAL A 314 3.70 5.09 7.40
CA VAL A 314 2.85 4.05 6.80
C VAL A 314 2.82 4.25 5.29
N GLY A 315 3.43 3.31 4.56
CA GLY A 315 3.48 3.31 3.09
C GLY A 315 2.27 2.62 2.47
N GLU A 316 1.81 1.52 3.07
CA GLU A 316 0.64 0.77 2.62
C GLU A 316 -0.04 0.02 3.77
N VAL A 317 -1.34 -0.22 3.62
CA VAL A 317 -2.10 -1.14 4.48
C VAL A 317 -2.81 -2.13 3.57
N GLN A 318 -2.60 -3.41 3.83
CA GLN A 318 -3.20 -4.52 3.11
C GLN A 318 -4.20 -5.20 4.03
N TYR A 319 -5.47 -5.14 3.63
CA TYR A 319 -6.58 -5.78 4.32
C TYR A 319 -7.66 -6.26 3.33
N PRO A 320 -8.08 -7.54 3.40
CA PRO A 320 -7.47 -8.60 4.20
C PRO A 320 -6.06 -8.97 3.69
N ILE A 321 -5.29 -9.71 4.49
CA ILE A 321 -3.95 -10.17 4.10
C ILE A 321 -4.10 -11.25 3.02
N PHE A 322 -3.57 -11.00 1.81
CA PHE A 322 -3.57 -11.99 0.72
C PHE A 322 -2.15 -12.48 0.46
N GLY A 323 -1.82 -13.69 0.94
CA GLY A 323 -0.55 -14.37 0.66
C GLY A 323 0.71 -13.66 1.19
N GLY A 324 1.88 -14.32 1.07
CA GLY A 324 3.21 -13.73 1.30
C GLY A 324 3.63 -13.51 2.77
N ALA A 325 2.72 -13.10 3.65
CA ALA A 325 3.06 -12.78 5.05
C ALA A 325 3.60 -13.99 5.83
N GLU A 326 2.99 -15.18 5.66
CA GLU A 326 3.41 -16.40 6.37
C GLU A 326 4.84 -16.83 5.99
N THR A 327 5.21 -16.74 4.71
CA THR A 327 6.53 -17.13 4.23
C THR A 327 7.62 -16.22 4.78
N GLY A 328 7.41 -14.90 4.69
CA GLY A 328 8.34 -13.91 5.22
C GLY A 328 8.52 -14.04 6.73
N LEU A 329 7.42 -14.15 7.50
CA LEU A 329 7.49 -14.38 8.94
C LEU A 329 8.21 -15.69 9.27
N LYS A 330 7.84 -16.82 8.64
CA LYS A 330 8.45 -18.12 8.95
C LYS A 330 9.97 -18.10 8.80
N LYS A 331 10.48 -17.38 7.80
CA LYS A 331 11.92 -17.31 7.50
C LYS A 331 12.66 -16.26 8.32
N PHE A 332 12.07 -15.08 8.52
CA PHE A 332 12.78 -13.91 9.06
C PHE A 332 12.31 -13.45 10.45
N ASP A 333 11.18 -13.96 10.94
CA ASP A 333 10.69 -13.76 12.31
C ASP A 333 9.94 -15.02 12.80
N PRO A 334 10.66 -16.13 13.06
CA PRO A 334 10.04 -17.41 13.42
C PRO A 334 9.27 -17.34 14.75
N VAL A 335 9.64 -16.43 15.65
CA VAL A 335 8.89 -16.16 16.89
C VAL A 335 7.55 -15.50 16.55
N GLY A 336 7.56 -14.47 15.71
CA GLY A 336 6.35 -13.82 15.22
C GLY A 336 5.47 -14.75 14.41
N TYR A 337 6.04 -15.65 13.61
CA TYR A 337 5.30 -16.69 12.90
C TYR A 337 4.55 -17.62 13.85
N ARG A 338 5.18 -18.09 14.94
CA ARG A 338 4.49 -18.93 15.95
C ARG A 338 3.30 -18.22 16.57
N ARG A 339 3.50 -16.98 17.05
CA ARG A 339 2.42 -16.14 17.60
C ARG A 339 1.29 -15.93 16.59
N TYR A 340 1.65 -15.60 15.35
CA TYR A 340 0.69 -15.43 14.26
C TYR A 340 -0.18 -16.67 14.06
N LYS A 341 0.43 -17.87 14.04
CA LYS A 341 -0.30 -19.14 13.85
C LYS A 341 -1.20 -19.48 15.03
N GLU A 342 -0.71 -19.30 16.26
CA GLU A 342 -1.44 -19.56 17.50
C GLU A 342 -2.69 -18.67 17.58
N ASN A 343 -2.52 -17.36 17.44
CA ASN A 343 -3.62 -16.39 17.46
C ASN A 343 -4.63 -16.64 16.33
N ARG A 344 -4.13 -16.91 15.12
CA ARG A 344 -4.99 -17.12 13.94
C ARG A 344 -5.92 -18.32 14.09
N LYS A 345 -5.47 -19.40 14.76
CA LYS A 345 -6.33 -20.56 15.04
C LYS A 345 -7.56 -20.17 15.86
N GLY A 346 -7.36 -19.40 16.93
CA GLY A 346 -8.45 -18.91 17.79
C GLY A 346 -9.37 -17.93 17.06
N MET A 347 -8.81 -16.93 16.38
CA MET A 347 -9.62 -15.93 15.65
C MET A 347 -10.46 -16.54 14.52
N VAL A 348 -9.95 -17.59 13.86
CA VAL A 348 -10.70 -18.36 12.86
C VAL A 348 -11.86 -19.12 13.50
N ALA A 349 -11.62 -19.80 14.62
CA ALA A 349 -12.69 -20.51 15.34
C ALA A 349 -13.80 -19.56 15.77
N GLN A 350 -13.45 -18.42 16.39
CA GLN A 350 -14.41 -17.38 16.77
C GLN A 350 -15.13 -16.79 15.54
N GLY A 351 -14.42 -16.54 14.45
CA GLY A 351 -15.01 -16.02 13.22
C GLY A 351 -16.06 -16.97 12.63
N LYS A 352 -15.80 -18.29 12.66
CA LYS A 352 -16.78 -19.31 12.28
C LYS A 352 -18.01 -19.30 13.18
N GLU A 353 -17.82 -19.25 14.49
CA GLU A 353 -18.92 -19.23 15.47
C GLU A 353 -19.85 -18.04 15.23
N VAL A 354 -19.29 -16.85 15.03
CA VAL A 354 -20.06 -15.64 14.70
C VAL A 354 -20.86 -15.81 13.41
N LEU A 355 -20.25 -16.42 12.37
CA LEU A 355 -20.95 -16.69 11.12
C LEU A 355 -22.06 -17.74 11.29
N MET A 356 -21.83 -18.83 12.03
CA MET A 356 -22.86 -19.85 12.28
C MET A 356 -24.06 -19.25 13.02
N HIS A 357 -23.81 -18.49 14.09
CA HIS A 357 -24.85 -17.76 14.81
C HIS A 357 -25.61 -16.77 13.90
N ALA A 358 -24.90 -16.06 13.01
CA ALA A 358 -25.51 -15.16 12.02
C ALA A 358 -26.47 -15.86 11.05
N PHE A 359 -26.28 -17.16 10.81
CA PHE A 359 -27.09 -17.95 9.88
C PHE A 359 -28.05 -18.92 10.57
N GLY A 360 -28.09 -18.95 11.90
CA GLY A 360 -28.90 -19.91 12.66
C GLY A 360 -28.48 -21.37 12.40
N LEU A 361 -27.18 -21.61 12.22
CA LEU A 361 -26.57 -22.91 11.94
C LEU A 361 -25.88 -23.51 13.16
#